data_AF-A0A258CP74-F1
#
_entry.id   AF-A0A258CP74-F1
#
_cell.length_a   1.000
_cell.length_b   1.000
_cell.length_c   1.000
_cell.angle_alpha   90.00
_cell.angle_beta   90.00
_cell.angle_gamma   90.00
#
_symmetry.space_group_name_H-M   'P 1'
#
loop_
_entity.id
_entity.type
_entity.pdbx_description
1 polymer ?
#
loop_
_entity_poly.entity_id
_entity_poly.type
_entity_poly.pdbx_seq_one_letter_code
_entity_poly.pdbx_strand_id
1 'polypeptide(L)'
;MARGFSATTHRARGAKHSVYVVLLHDARRSDPWGLYVGQTSRDPDLRFDQHKAGYKASSAARRFGVRLLPDLAAHLNPMRQWESLEIEAALAEAFLAAGVPWVEGGH
;
A
#
# COMPACT_ATOMS: atom_id res chain seq x y z
N MET A 1 15.89 15.28 -3.13
CA MET A 1 15.18 15.62 -1.87
C MET A 1 14.23 14.48 -1.56
N ALA A 2 14.55 13.61 -0.60
CA ALA A 2 13.59 12.59 -0.16
C ALA A 2 12.47 13.33 0.58
N ARG A 3 11.31 13.43 -0.05
CA ARG A 3 10.13 14.03 0.59
C ARG A 3 9.69 13.06 1.68
N GLY A 4 9.83 13.43 2.94
CA GLY A 4 9.25 12.66 4.04
C GLY A 4 7.74 12.66 3.88
N PHE A 5 7.13 11.49 3.78
CA PHE A 5 5.67 11.39 3.82
C PHE A 5 5.19 11.69 5.24
N SER A 6 4.15 12.50 5.35
CA SER A 6 3.49 12.79 6.62
C SER A 6 2.00 12.93 6.37
N ALA A 7 1.19 12.23 7.15
CA ALA A 7 -0.26 12.40 7.13
C ALA A 7 -0.65 13.60 7.99
N THR A 8 -1.20 14.62 7.35
CA THR A 8 -1.63 15.87 8.00
C THR A 8 -2.91 15.69 8.80
N THR A 9 -3.73 14.68 8.48
CA THR A 9 -4.99 14.39 9.19
C THR A 9 -4.86 13.28 10.24
N HIS A 10 -3.63 12.88 10.57
CA HIS A 10 -3.39 11.93 11.65
C HIS A 10 -4.04 12.41 12.97
N ARG A 11 -4.79 11.54 13.65
CA ARG A 11 -5.63 11.84 14.84
C ARG A 11 -6.81 12.81 14.62
N ALA A 12 -7.07 13.27 13.40
CA ALA A 12 -8.25 14.08 13.12
C ALA A 12 -9.54 13.26 13.33
N ARG A 13 -10.65 13.92 13.72
CA ARG A 13 -11.95 13.27 13.76
C ARG A 13 -12.29 12.70 12.38
N GLY A 14 -12.62 11.41 12.33
CA GLY A 14 -12.91 10.68 11.09
C GLY A 14 -11.70 10.09 10.38
N ALA A 15 -10.48 10.20 10.94
CA ALA A 15 -9.32 9.48 10.45
C ALA A 15 -9.48 7.98 10.74
N LYS A 16 -9.83 7.22 9.71
CA LYS A 16 -10.10 5.78 9.78
C LYS A 16 -9.44 5.00 8.65
N HIS A 17 -8.84 5.69 7.69
CA HIS A 17 -8.19 5.05 6.56
C HIS A 17 -6.71 4.87 6.84
N SER A 18 -6.16 3.79 6.33
CA SER A 18 -4.75 3.46 6.40
C SER A 18 -4.25 3.15 5.00
N VAL A 19 -3.03 3.57 4.69
CA VAL A 19 -2.26 3.07 3.56
C VAL A 19 -1.42 1.88 4.01
N TYR A 20 -1.22 0.90 3.14
CA TYR A 20 -0.41 -0.28 3.43
C TYR A 20 0.38 -0.71 2.20
N VAL A 21 1.48 -1.40 2.45
CA VAL A 21 2.38 -1.91 1.43
C VAL A 21 2.51 -3.43 1.57
N VAL A 22 2.38 -4.14 0.46
CA VAL A 22 2.55 -5.59 0.36
C VAL A 22 3.76 -5.90 -0.51
N LEU A 23 4.63 -6.79 -0.06
CA LEU A 23 5.69 -7.36 -0.88
C LEU A 23 5.10 -8.31 -1.92
N LEU A 24 5.44 -8.12 -3.19
CA LEU A 24 5.00 -8.97 -4.29
C LEU A 24 6.13 -9.84 -4.81
N HIS A 25 5.80 -11.04 -5.26
CA HIS A 25 6.73 -11.94 -5.95
C HIS A 25 6.08 -12.61 -7.17
N ASP A 26 6.63 -12.38 -8.37
CA ASP A 26 6.27 -13.07 -9.61
C ASP A 26 7.51 -13.61 -10.33
N ALA A 27 7.75 -14.92 -10.19
CA ALA A 27 8.92 -15.63 -10.75
C ALA A 27 9.02 -15.58 -12.28
N ARG A 28 7.97 -15.11 -12.98
CA ARG A 28 7.94 -15.00 -14.43
C ARG A 28 8.53 -13.68 -14.94
N ARG A 29 8.78 -12.71 -14.05
CA ARG A 29 9.40 -11.43 -14.39
C ARG A 29 10.93 -11.56 -14.31
N SER A 30 11.66 -10.73 -15.07
CA SER A 30 13.12 -10.60 -14.94
C SER A 30 13.52 -10.18 -13.52
N ASP A 31 12.75 -9.26 -12.96
CA ASP A 31 12.87 -8.76 -11.59
C ASP A 31 11.64 -9.22 -10.80
N PRO A 32 11.74 -10.31 -10.03
CA PRO A 32 10.57 -10.99 -9.48
C PRO A 32 9.90 -10.22 -8.34
N TRP A 33 10.63 -9.32 -7.67
CA TRP A 33 10.16 -8.57 -6.51
C TRP A 33 9.57 -7.21 -6.90
N GLY A 34 8.42 -6.89 -6.32
CA GLY A 34 7.76 -5.61 -6.48
C GLY A 34 6.95 -5.25 -5.25
N LEU A 35 6.22 -4.14 -5.31
CA LEU A 35 5.37 -3.69 -4.21
C LEU A 35 3.94 -3.46 -4.68
N TYR A 36 2.97 -3.74 -3.82
CA TYR A 36 1.60 -3.27 -3.97
C TYR A 36 1.34 -2.22 -2.90
N VAL A 37 0.84 -1.05 -3.30
CA VAL A 37 0.39 0.01 -2.40
C VAL A 37 -1.13 0.08 -2.49
N GLY A 38 -1.79 0.16 -1.34
CA GLY A 38 -3.24 0.32 -1.29
C GLY A 38 -3.70 1.04 -0.05
N GLN A 39 -4.98 1.41 -0.03
CA GLN A 39 -5.66 1.95 1.14
C GLN A 39 -6.77 1.05 1.66
N THR A 40 -7.17 1.27 2.91
CA THR A 40 -8.36 0.64 3.48
C THR A 40 -8.92 1.42 4.67
N SER A 41 -10.23 1.31 4.90
CA SER A 41 -10.90 1.71 6.15
C SER A 41 -10.89 0.61 7.22
N ARG A 42 -10.32 -0.56 6.90
CA ARG A 42 -10.19 -1.72 7.78
C ARG A 42 -8.78 -1.78 8.33
N ASP A 43 -8.55 -2.73 9.21
CA ASP A 43 -7.21 -3.16 9.57
C ASP A 43 -6.44 -3.69 8.33
N PRO A 44 -5.19 -3.26 8.08
CA PRO A 44 -4.39 -3.72 6.94
C PRO A 44 -4.18 -5.24 6.87
N ASP A 45 -3.99 -5.93 7.99
CA ASP A 45 -3.83 -7.39 8.02
C ASP A 45 -5.12 -8.07 7.55
N LEU A 46 -6.27 -7.65 8.09
CA LEU A 46 -7.57 -8.15 7.64
C LEU A 46 -7.81 -7.85 6.15
N ARG A 47 -7.38 -6.68 5.67
CA ARG A 47 -7.54 -6.30 4.26
C ARG A 47 -6.66 -7.16 3.35
N PHE A 48 -5.45 -7.51 3.80
CA PHE A 48 -4.56 -8.40 3.08
C PHE A 48 -5.13 -9.82 3.02
N ASP A 49 -5.65 -10.34 4.13
CA ASP A 49 -6.35 -11.64 4.14
C ASP A 49 -7.53 -11.68 3.15
N GLN A 50 -8.31 -10.59 3.07
CA GLN A 50 -9.37 -10.45 2.08
C GLN A 50 -8.85 -10.53 0.64
N HIS A 51 -7.72 -9.89 0.34
CA HIS A 51 -7.08 -10.02 -0.97
C HIS A 51 -6.71 -11.48 -1.26
N LYS A 52 -6.09 -12.16 -0.29
CA LYS A 52 -5.67 -13.57 -0.43
C LYS A 52 -6.86 -14.52 -0.61
N ALA A 53 -7.99 -14.23 0.04
CA ALA A 53 -9.25 -14.95 -0.10
C ALA A 53 -10.03 -14.60 -1.40
N GLY A 54 -9.59 -13.60 -2.17
CA GLY A 54 -10.28 -13.15 -3.39
C GLY A 54 -11.48 -12.23 -3.16
N TYR A 55 -11.70 -11.77 -1.94
CA TYR A 55 -12.77 -10.83 -1.62
C TYR A 55 -12.35 -9.39 -1.93
N LYS A 56 -13.05 -8.75 -2.87
CA LYS A 56 -12.75 -7.38 -3.34
C LYS A 56 -11.24 -7.18 -3.58
N ALA A 57 -10.64 -8.18 -4.22
CA ALA A 57 -9.20 -8.33 -4.26
C ALA A 57 -8.58 -7.66 -5.49
N SER A 58 -7.44 -6.99 -5.30
CA SER A 58 -6.54 -6.67 -6.39
C SER A 58 -5.94 -7.96 -6.93
N SER A 59 -5.87 -8.11 -8.25
CA SER A 59 -5.29 -9.28 -8.91
C SER A 59 -3.82 -9.46 -8.50
N ALA A 60 -3.06 -8.37 -8.37
CA ALA A 60 -1.66 -8.38 -7.97
C ALA A 60 -1.51 -8.82 -6.51
N ALA A 61 -2.22 -8.17 -5.57
CA ALA A 61 -2.17 -8.50 -4.14
C ALA A 61 -2.61 -9.96 -3.88
N ARG A 62 -3.65 -10.44 -4.57
CA ARG A 62 -4.11 -11.82 -4.46
C ARG A 62 -3.08 -12.82 -4.96
N ARG A 63 -2.60 -12.64 -6.21
CA ARG A 63 -1.76 -13.63 -6.89
C ARG A 63 -0.31 -13.62 -6.43
N PHE A 64 0.25 -12.43 -6.21
CA PHE A 64 1.68 -12.24 -5.98
C PHE A 64 2.01 -11.74 -4.57
N GLY A 65 1.00 -11.33 -3.78
CA GLY A 65 1.22 -10.84 -2.42
C GLY A 65 1.81 -11.92 -1.50
N VAL A 66 2.97 -11.60 -0.91
CA VAL A 66 3.75 -12.46 0.00
C VAL A 66 3.47 -12.09 1.45
N ARG A 67 3.65 -10.82 1.82
CA ARG A 67 3.44 -10.31 3.19
C ARG A 67 3.27 -8.79 3.22
N LEU A 68 2.71 -8.27 4.30
CA LEU A 68 2.70 -6.84 4.60
C LEU A 68 4.10 -6.33 5.00
N LEU A 69 4.37 -5.06 4.72
CA LEU A 69 5.57 -4.32 5.10
C LEU A 69 5.18 -3.09 5.95
N PRO A 70 4.79 -3.27 7.23
CA PRO A 70 4.26 -2.19 8.07
C PRO A 70 5.26 -1.04 8.25
N ASP A 71 6.56 -1.31 8.30
CA ASP A 71 7.60 -0.30 8.47
C ASP A 71 7.57 0.81 7.41
N LEU A 72 7.05 0.51 6.21
CA LEU A 72 6.98 1.44 5.10
C LEU A 72 5.81 2.44 5.19
N ALA A 73 4.78 2.16 5.97
CA ALA A 73 3.52 2.91 5.91
C ALA A 73 2.82 3.15 7.25
N ALA A 74 3.08 2.33 8.28
CA ALA A 74 2.35 2.38 9.55
C ALA A 74 2.44 3.75 10.24
N HIS A 75 3.57 4.45 10.12
CA HIS A 75 3.81 5.77 10.70
C HIS A 75 2.92 6.87 10.08
N LEU A 76 2.29 6.62 8.94
CA LEU A 76 1.36 7.54 8.29
C LEU A 76 -0.08 7.36 8.79
N ASN A 77 -0.39 6.23 9.43
CA ASN A 77 -1.77 5.82 9.69
C ASN A 77 -2.24 6.15 11.11
N PRO A 78 -3.55 6.40 11.32
CA PRO A 78 -4.61 6.53 10.32
C PRO A 78 -4.81 7.98 9.85
N MET A 79 -5.48 8.15 8.70
CA MET A 79 -5.81 9.43 8.07
C MET A 79 -7.24 9.45 7.52
N ARG A 80 -7.69 10.60 7.01
CA ARG A 80 -8.96 10.71 6.28
C ARG A 80 -8.87 10.03 4.92
N GLN A 81 -10.02 9.60 4.40
CA GLN A 81 -10.08 8.87 3.13
C GLN A 81 -9.42 9.61 1.97
N TRP A 82 -9.71 10.90 1.79
CA TRP A 82 -9.15 11.68 0.68
C TRP A 82 -7.62 11.73 0.75
N GLU A 83 -7.06 11.94 1.95
CA GLU A 83 -5.61 11.96 2.15
C GLU A 83 -4.99 10.57 1.92
N SER A 84 -5.69 9.48 2.26
CA SER A 84 -5.20 8.12 1.97
C SER A 84 -5.07 7.83 0.49
N LEU A 85 -5.93 8.41 -0.36
CA LEU A 85 -5.82 8.27 -1.81
C LEU A 85 -4.62 9.05 -2.37
N GLU A 86 -4.40 10.27 -1.87
CA GLU A 86 -3.24 11.09 -2.26
C GLU A 86 -1.92 10.44 -1.83
N ILE A 87 -1.85 9.95 -0.59
CA ILE A 87 -0.65 9.28 -0.05
C ILE A 87 -0.41 7.93 -0.74
N GLU A 88 -1.45 7.14 -1.04
CA GLU A 88 -1.30 5.89 -1.80
C GLU A 88 -0.63 6.14 -3.15
N ALA A 89 -1.14 7.10 -3.92
CA ALA A 89 -0.58 7.43 -5.23
C ALA A 89 0.87 7.94 -5.11
N ALA A 90 1.13 8.86 -4.18
CA ALA A 90 2.44 9.43 -4.00
C ALA A 90 3.48 8.40 -3.48
N LEU A 91 3.09 7.45 -2.64
CA LEU A 91 3.94 6.33 -2.23
C LEU A 91 4.29 5.42 -3.41
N ALA A 92 3.30 5.09 -4.25
CA ALA A 92 3.53 4.24 -5.42
C ALA A 92 4.55 4.89 -6.38
N GLU A 93 4.39 6.18 -6.67
CA GLU A 93 5.35 6.96 -7.49
C GLU A 93 6.73 7.01 -6.84
N ALA A 94 6.82 7.23 -5.52
CA ALA A 94 8.10 7.31 -4.83
C ALA A 94 8.86 5.98 -4.83
N PHE A 95 8.18 4.84 -4.71
CA PHE A 95 8.82 3.53 -4.82
C PHE A 95 9.38 3.28 -6.22
N LEU A 96 8.63 3.64 -7.27
CA LEU A 96 9.13 3.58 -8.64
C LEU A 96 10.35 4.49 -8.83
N ALA A 97 10.29 5.72 -8.35
CA ALA A 97 11.42 6.67 -8.41
C ALA A 97 12.64 6.20 -7.61
N ALA A 98 12.43 5.43 -6.54
CA ALA A 98 13.49 4.80 -5.75
C ALA A 98 14.06 3.51 -6.38
N GLY A 99 13.55 3.09 -7.54
CA GLY A 99 14.05 1.95 -8.30
C GLY A 99 13.39 0.62 -7.98
N VAL A 100 12.21 0.60 -7.35
CA VAL A 100 11.43 -0.63 -7.21
C VAL A 100 11.02 -1.10 -8.62
N PRO A 101 11.35 -2.34 -9.03
CA PRO A 101 11.23 -2.76 -10.43
C PRO A 101 9.80 -2.72 -10.99
N TRP A 102 8.80 -2.93 -10.12
CA TRP A 102 7.41 -2.74 -10.45
C TRP A 102 6.57 -2.47 -9.20
N VAL A 103 5.60 -1.57 -9.36
CA VAL A 103 4.67 -1.17 -8.30
C VAL A 103 3.25 -1.23 -8.86
N GLU A 104 2.34 -1.82 -8.09
CA GLU A 104 0.91 -1.88 -8.41
C GLU A 104 0.12 -1.09 -7.37
N GLY A 105 -0.90 -0.35 -7.81
CA GLY A 105 -1.78 0.46 -6.96
C GLY A 105 -3.21 -0.07 -6.90
N GLY A 106 -4.01 0.47 -6.00
CA GLY A 106 -5.45 0.22 -5.90
C GLY A 106 -6.34 1.23 -6.63
N HIS A 107 -5.75 2.10 -7.47
CA HIS A 107 -6.42 3.21 -8.18
C HIS A 107 -7.84 2.91 -8.65
#